data_AF-A0A7S2RPH5-F1
#
_entry.id   AF-A0A7S2RPH5-F1
#
_cell.length_a   1.000
_cell.length_b   1.000
_cell.length_c   1.000
_cell.angle_alpha   90.00
_cell.angle_beta   90.00
_cell.angle_gamma   90.00
#
_symmetry.space_group_name_H-M   'P 1'
#
loop_
_entity.id
_entity.type
_entity.pdbx_description
1 polymer ?
#
loop_
_entity_poly.entity_id
_entity_poly.type
_entity_poly.pdbx_seq_one_letter_code
_entity_poly.pdbx_strand_id
1 'polypeptide(L)'
;GFVTLNLLTDYPRPKEVDYCGASVYKKLSKYLSERIMQFAKKQGSTLFATLLGAFYILMHKLTGQQDIVIGTATANRSHPQTHDLIGLFVNTLALRVNLNDGLTTRELVDSVSKLVASARANESVPFHKVVEALRVTRDPSRHPVFQVCFGSDDTAVNEKL
;
A
#
# COMPACT_ATOMS: atom_id res chain seq x y z
N GLY A 1 -6.45 -15.72 -10.24
CA GLY A 1 -6.88 -15.31 -8.89
C GLY A 1 -5.79 -14.48 -8.22
N PHE A 2 -6.05 -13.97 -7.02
CA PHE A 2 -5.05 -13.39 -6.12
C PHE A 2 -4.99 -14.25 -4.85
N VAL A 3 -3.85 -14.25 -4.16
CA VAL A 3 -3.69 -14.98 -2.90
C VAL A 3 -3.82 -14.00 -1.74
N THR A 4 -4.65 -14.33 -0.76
CA THR A 4 -4.76 -13.56 0.48
C THR A 4 -3.43 -13.58 1.23
N LEU A 5 -3.02 -12.43 1.76
CA LEU A 5 -1.81 -12.35 2.56
C LEU A 5 -1.98 -13.13 3.88
N ASN A 6 -1.08 -14.07 4.14
CA ASN A 6 -1.08 -14.97 5.27
C ASN A 6 -0.08 -14.50 6.33
N LEU A 7 -0.43 -13.42 7.02
CA LEU A 7 0.34 -12.94 8.16
C LEU A 7 0.22 -13.92 9.33
N LEU A 8 1.33 -14.13 10.04
CA LEU A 8 1.32 -14.82 11.33
C LEU A 8 0.48 -13.99 12.31
N THR A 9 -0.61 -14.58 12.80
CA THR A 9 -1.53 -13.93 13.74
C THR A 9 -1.39 -14.55 15.13
N ASP A 10 -1.38 -13.72 16.15
CA ASP A 10 -1.33 -14.18 17.55
C ASP A 10 -2.65 -14.83 18.01
N TYR A 11 -3.77 -14.47 17.37
CA TYR A 11 -5.11 -14.95 17.68
C TYR A 11 -5.86 -15.41 16.42
N PRO A 12 -6.82 -16.34 16.53
CA PRO A 12 -7.65 -16.74 15.41
C PRO A 12 -8.47 -15.54 14.89
N ARG A 13 -8.62 -15.46 13.57
CA ARG A 13 -9.43 -14.42 12.93
C ARG A 13 -10.91 -14.55 13.35
N PRO A 14 -11.58 -13.47 13.79
CA PRO A 14 -13.00 -13.50 14.13
C PRO A 14 -13.87 -13.73 12.88
N LYS A 15 -15.11 -14.18 13.08
CA LYS A 15 -16.06 -14.42 11.97
C LYS A 15 -16.50 -13.14 11.27
N GLU A 16 -16.48 -12.02 11.99
CA GLU A 16 -16.80 -10.68 11.48
C GLU A 16 -15.76 -9.69 12.01
N VAL A 17 -15.42 -8.68 11.21
CA VAL A 17 -14.49 -7.62 11.62
C VAL A 17 -15.17 -6.67 12.61
N ASP A 18 -14.57 -6.48 13.79
CA ASP A 18 -15.04 -5.54 14.83
C ASP A 18 -14.39 -4.14 14.72
N TYR A 19 -13.43 -3.98 13.81
CA TYR A 19 -12.63 -2.77 13.59
C TYR A 19 -11.84 -2.27 14.81
N CYS A 20 -11.70 -3.10 15.84
CA CYS A 20 -10.84 -2.79 16.97
C CYS A 20 -9.37 -2.85 16.55
N GLY A 21 -8.61 -1.80 16.84
CA GLY A 21 -7.20 -1.70 16.45
C GLY A 21 -6.41 -0.78 17.38
N ALA A 22 -5.09 -0.84 17.24
CA ALA A 22 -4.15 0.02 17.96
C ALA A 22 -3.09 0.55 16.99
N SER A 23 -2.48 1.68 17.35
CA SER A 23 -1.42 2.31 16.55
C SER A 23 -0.07 2.18 17.25
N VAL A 24 0.96 1.80 16.50
CA VAL A 24 2.35 1.77 16.97
C VAL A 24 3.18 2.72 16.12
N TYR A 25 3.80 3.70 16.77
CA TYR A 25 4.62 4.71 16.09
C TYR A 25 6.11 4.38 16.25
N LYS A 26 6.85 4.40 15.14
CA LYS A 26 8.30 4.27 15.11
C LYS A 26 8.92 5.33 14.21
N LYS A 27 9.90 6.06 14.73
CA LYS A 27 10.70 7.03 13.97
C LYS A 27 11.91 6.33 13.36
N LEU A 28 12.16 6.53 12.08
CA LEU A 28 13.42 6.13 11.45
C LEU A 28 14.52 7.13 11.85
N SER A 29 15.73 6.63 12.10
CA SER A 29 16.86 7.52 12.42
C SER A 29 17.17 8.44 11.24
N LYS A 30 17.67 9.65 11.52
CA LYS A 30 18.06 10.61 10.48
C LYS A 30 18.99 9.99 9.44
N TYR A 31 19.99 9.25 9.90
CA TYR A 31 20.92 8.52 9.04
C TYR A 31 20.21 7.55 8.08
N LEU A 32 19.26 6.74 8.57
CA LEU A 32 18.52 5.81 7.72
C LEU A 32 17.62 6.54 6.72
N SER A 33 16.90 7.56 7.18
CA SER A 33 16.03 8.38 6.34
C SER A 33 16.81 9.04 5.20
N GLU A 34 17.97 9.63 5.48
CA GLU A 34 18.85 10.23 4.47
C GLU A 34 19.32 9.20 3.44
N ARG A 35 19.68 8.00 3.87
CA ARG A 35 20.10 6.93 2.96
C ARG A 35 18.97 6.44 2.06
N ILE A 36 17.76 6.33 2.58
CA ILE A 36 16.58 5.95 1.79
C ILE A 36 16.27 7.05 0.76
N MET A 37 16.31 8.32 1.16
CA MET A 37 16.10 9.45 0.23
C MET A 37 17.16 9.49 -0.87
N GLN A 38 18.44 9.28 -0.53
CA GLN A 38 19.51 9.20 -1.51
C GLN A 38 19.35 8.01 -2.45
N PHE A 39 18.92 6.85 -1.94
CA PHE A 39 18.64 5.67 -2.76
C PHE A 39 17.51 5.95 -3.77
N ALA A 40 16.39 6.52 -3.31
CA ALA A 40 15.27 6.88 -4.17
C ALA A 40 15.73 7.85 -5.28
N LYS A 41 16.48 8.90 -4.92
CA LYS A 41 17.04 9.85 -5.88
C LYS A 41 17.96 9.21 -6.91
N LYS A 42 18.86 8.31 -6.48
CA LYS A 42 19.77 7.58 -7.39
C LYS A 42 19.02 6.67 -8.37
N GLN A 43 17.89 6.13 -7.95
CA GLN A 43 17.06 5.25 -8.79
C GLN A 43 16.06 6.01 -9.67
N GLY A 44 15.90 7.32 -9.47
CA GLY A 44 14.85 8.10 -10.14
C GLY A 44 13.44 7.72 -9.70
N SER A 45 13.30 7.09 -8.53
CA SER A 45 12.02 6.67 -7.95
C SER A 45 11.52 7.66 -6.90
N THR A 46 10.22 7.65 -6.63
CA THR A 46 9.67 8.42 -5.51
C THR A 46 10.03 7.77 -4.17
N LEU A 47 10.06 8.56 -3.09
CA LEU A 47 10.21 8.02 -1.74
C LEU A 47 9.09 7.03 -1.41
N PHE A 48 7.86 7.34 -1.82
CA PHE A 48 6.71 6.44 -1.67
C PHE A 48 6.94 5.08 -2.32
N ALA A 49 7.31 5.04 -3.61
CA ALA A 49 7.54 3.77 -4.32
C ALA A 49 8.71 2.98 -3.71
N THR A 50 9.73 3.68 -3.22
CA THR A 50 10.89 3.07 -2.55
C THR A 50 10.49 2.41 -1.24
N LEU A 51 9.74 3.11 -0.39
CA LEU A 51 9.25 2.57 0.88
C LEU A 51 8.23 1.45 0.67
N LEU A 52 7.35 1.59 -0.33
CA LEU A 52 6.41 0.54 -0.73
C LEU A 52 7.16 -0.73 -1.20
N GLY A 53 8.22 -0.59 -1.99
CA GLY A 53 9.08 -1.71 -2.37
C GLY A 53 9.73 -2.39 -1.16
N ALA A 54 10.25 -1.61 -0.20
CA ALA A 54 10.77 -2.16 1.06
C ALA A 54 9.68 -2.86 1.87
N PHE A 55 8.45 -2.35 1.85
CA PHE A 55 7.30 -2.95 2.53
C PHE A 55 6.88 -4.27 1.88
N TYR A 56 6.91 -4.40 0.55
CA TYR A 56 6.74 -5.69 -0.13
C TYR A 56 7.79 -6.72 0.30
N ILE A 57 9.07 -6.32 0.40
CA ILE A 57 10.13 -7.20 0.90
C ILE A 57 9.83 -7.64 2.34
N LEU A 58 9.36 -6.74 3.20
CA LEU A 58 8.99 -7.07 4.57
C LEU A 58 7.85 -8.10 4.59
N MET A 59 6.78 -7.88 3.82
CA MET A 59 5.65 -8.82 3.75
C MET A 59 6.08 -10.18 3.21
N HIS A 60 6.93 -10.21 2.18
CA HIS A 60 7.51 -11.45 1.66
C HIS A 60 8.32 -12.18 2.72
N LYS A 61 9.19 -11.47 3.46
CA LYS A 61 10.00 -12.08 4.53
C LYS A 61 9.17 -12.61 5.70
N LEU A 62 8.04 -11.98 6.01
CA LEU A 62 7.16 -12.41 7.11
C LEU A 62 6.27 -13.59 6.72
N THR A 63 5.87 -13.70 5.45
CA THR A 63 4.85 -14.66 5.00
C THR A 63 5.39 -15.78 4.11
N GLY A 64 6.57 -15.59 3.52
CA GLY A 64 7.11 -16.44 2.45
C GLY A 64 6.38 -16.32 1.10
N GLN A 65 5.37 -15.46 0.98
CA GLN A 65 4.58 -15.33 -0.26
C GLN A 65 5.30 -14.48 -1.30
N GLN A 66 5.27 -14.92 -2.56
CA GLN A 66 5.84 -14.18 -3.68
C GLN A 66 4.80 -13.27 -4.36
N ASP A 67 3.54 -13.71 -4.44
CA ASP A 67 2.43 -12.93 -5.00
C ASP A 67 1.70 -12.16 -3.90
N ILE A 68 1.91 -10.85 -3.83
CA ILE A 68 1.42 -9.99 -2.76
C ILE A 68 0.58 -8.85 -3.33
N VAL A 69 -0.59 -8.60 -2.73
CA VAL A 69 -1.46 -7.46 -3.04
C VAL A 69 -1.53 -6.52 -1.84
N ILE A 70 -1.17 -5.26 -2.06
CA ILE A 70 -1.21 -4.20 -1.05
C ILE A 70 -2.15 -3.09 -1.52
N GLY A 71 -3.06 -2.68 -0.64
CA GLY A 71 -3.92 -1.53 -0.87
C GLY A 71 -3.17 -0.22 -0.67
N THR A 72 -3.48 0.80 -1.44
CA THR A 72 -3.04 2.17 -1.14
C THR A 72 -4.18 3.15 -1.35
N ALA A 73 -4.38 4.04 -0.39
CA ALA A 73 -5.37 5.09 -0.48
C ALA A 73 -4.80 6.26 -1.28
N THR A 74 -5.57 6.77 -2.24
CA THR A 74 -5.22 7.97 -3.00
C THR A 74 -6.25 9.05 -2.75
N ALA A 75 -5.76 10.26 -2.48
CA ALA A 75 -6.61 11.44 -2.42
C ALA A 75 -6.95 11.82 -3.87
N ASN A 76 -8.16 11.50 -4.33
CA ASN A 76 -8.65 11.85 -5.67
C ASN A 76 -9.00 13.34 -5.77
N ARG A 77 -8.08 14.22 -5.32
CA ARG A 77 -8.22 15.69 -5.25
C ARG A 77 -7.41 16.40 -6.35
N SER A 78 -7.10 15.70 -7.43
CA SER A 78 -6.32 16.20 -8.56
C SER A 78 -7.07 17.25 -9.41
N HIS A 79 -8.34 17.54 -9.11
CA HIS A 79 -9.09 18.65 -9.69
C HIS A 79 -9.24 19.83 -8.72
N PRO A 80 -8.84 21.06 -9.13
CA PRO A 80 -8.90 22.26 -8.28
C PRO A 80 -10.29 22.53 -7.69
N GLN A 81 -11.35 22.17 -8.42
CA GLN A 81 -12.74 22.36 -8.02
C GLN A 81 -13.20 21.43 -6.87
N THR A 82 -12.42 20.39 -6.55
CA THR A 82 -12.75 19.42 -5.49
C THR A 82 -11.96 19.63 -4.20
N HIS A 83 -11.07 20.63 -4.17
CA HIS A 83 -10.18 20.86 -3.04
C HIS A 83 -10.93 21.25 -1.77
N ASP A 84 -11.98 22.06 -1.91
CA ASP A 84 -12.76 22.65 -0.82
C ASP A 84 -14.12 21.96 -0.60
N LEU A 85 -14.38 20.84 -1.29
CA LEU A 85 -15.62 20.08 -1.13
C LEU A 85 -15.50 19.06 0.01
N ILE A 86 -16.44 19.12 0.96
CA ILE A 86 -16.61 18.08 1.97
C ILE A 86 -17.27 16.87 1.28
N GLY A 87 -16.49 15.80 1.05
CA GLY A 87 -16.97 14.55 0.45
C GLY A 87 -15.93 13.41 0.51
N LEU A 88 -16.39 12.16 0.38
CA LEU A 88 -15.53 10.97 0.36
C LEU A 88 -14.95 10.76 -1.05
N PHE A 89 -13.86 11.47 -1.36
CA PHE A 89 -13.15 11.36 -2.63
C PHE A 89 -11.94 10.41 -2.55
N VAL A 90 -11.78 9.66 -1.46
CA VAL A 90 -10.68 8.68 -1.35
C VAL A 90 -11.01 7.49 -2.23
N ASN A 91 -10.12 7.19 -3.18
CA ASN A 91 -10.14 5.91 -3.88
C ASN A 91 -9.04 5.00 -3.32
N THR A 92 -9.21 3.70 -3.49
CA THR A 92 -8.21 2.72 -3.09
C THR A 92 -7.72 1.94 -4.30
N LEU A 93 -6.40 1.91 -4.48
CA LEU A 93 -5.74 1.14 -5.51
C LEU A 93 -5.21 -0.16 -4.91
N ALA A 94 -5.52 -1.30 -5.56
CA ALA A 94 -4.91 -2.58 -5.23
C ALA A 94 -3.68 -2.80 -6.10
N LEU A 95 -2.50 -2.78 -5.48
CA LEU A 95 -1.23 -2.94 -6.17
C LEU A 95 -0.77 -4.39 -5.97
N ARG A 96 -0.55 -5.12 -7.07
CA ARG A 96 -0.09 -6.51 -7.04
C ARG A 96 1.35 -6.60 -7.53
N VAL A 97 2.22 -7.24 -6.75
CA VAL A 97 3.61 -7.46 -7.10
C VAL A 97 3.95 -8.94 -6.91
N ASN A 98 4.69 -9.50 -7.87
CA ASN A 98 5.30 -10.82 -7.75
C ASN A 98 6.80 -10.68 -7.45
N LEU A 99 7.20 -11.09 -6.25
CA LEU A 99 8.60 -11.15 -5.80
C LEU A 99 9.21 -12.48 -6.20
N ASN A 100 9.61 -12.62 -7.46
CA ASN A 100 10.43 -13.76 -7.90
C ASN A 100 11.82 -13.69 -7.24
N ASP A 101 12.40 -14.84 -6.87
CA ASP A 101 13.66 -14.95 -6.09
C ASP A 101 14.91 -14.36 -6.77
N GLY A 102 14.82 -13.90 -8.02
CA GLY A 102 15.91 -13.27 -8.77
C GLY A 102 15.89 -11.74 -8.81
N LEU A 103 14.85 -11.08 -8.29
CA LEU A 103 14.72 -9.62 -8.35
C LEU A 103 15.66 -8.93 -7.35
N THR A 104 16.54 -8.07 -7.84
CA THR A 104 17.29 -7.15 -6.99
C THR A 104 16.36 -6.12 -6.37
N THR A 105 16.74 -5.55 -5.21
CA THR A 105 16.00 -4.43 -4.59
C THR A 105 15.79 -3.27 -5.56
N ARG A 106 16.75 -3.05 -6.46
CA ARG A 106 16.67 -1.99 -7.47
C ARG A 106 15.56 -2.25 -8.49
N GLU A 107 15.54 -3.44 -9.07
CA GLU A 107 14.53 -3.85 -10.05
C GLU A 107 13.13 -3.88 -9.45
N LEU A 108 13.02 -4.31 -8.19
CA LEU A 108 11.76 -4.26 -7.46
C LEU A 108 11.25 -2.82 -7.32
N VAL A 109 12.09 -1.89 -6.88
CA VAL A 109 11.68 -0.50 -6.70
C VAL A 109 11.31 0.16 -8.03
N ASP A 110 12.04 -0.13 -9.11
CA ASP A 110 11.68 0.34 -10.45
C ASP A 110 10.31 -0.22 -10.90
N SER A 111 10.10 -1.53 -10.71
CA SER A 111 8.83 -2.20 -11.04
C SER A 111 7.66 -1.62 -10.23
N VAL A 112 7.86 -1.40 -8.93
CA VAL A 112 6.86 -0.78 -8.05
C VAL A 112 6.59 0.67 -8.47
N SER A 113 7.62 1.44 -8.84
CA SER A 113 7.46 2.81 -9.32
C SER A 113 6.59 2.87 -10.58
N LYS A 114 6.85 1.98 -11.55
CA LYS A 114 6.04 1.83 -12.78
C LYS A 114 4.61 1.38 -12.48
N LEU A 115 4.44 0.42 -11.57
CA LEU A 115 3.13 -0.07 -11.14
C LEU A 115 2.31 1.05 -10.49
N VAL A 116 2.90 1.81 -9.58
CA VAL A 116 2.23 2.95 -8.93
C VAL A 116 1.82 3.97 -9.98
N ALA A 117 2.71 4.37 -10.89
CA ALA A 117 2.38 5.32 -11.95
C ALA A 117 1.24 4.83 -12.86
N SER A 118 1.25 3.54 -13.24
CA SER A 118 0.19 2.94 -14.05
C SER A 118 -1.15 2.84 -13.28
N ALA A 119 -1.11 2.48 -12.01
CA ALA A 119 -2.30 2.44 -11.17
C ALA A 119 -2.91 3.83 -10.97
N ARG A 120 -2.07 4.86 -10.81
CA ARG A 120 -2.50 6.27 -10.71
C ARG A 120 -3.25 6.74 -11.96
N ALA A 121 -2.81 6.32 -13.15
CA ALA A 121 -3.50 6.64 -14.40
C ALA A 121 -4.95 6.06 -14.47
N ASN A 122 -5.29 5.13 -13.58
CA ASN A 122 -6.60 4.49 -13.50
C ASN A 122 -7.34 4.83 -12.18
N GLU A 123 -6.93 5.89 -11.47
CA GLU A 123 -7.53 6.33 -10.19
C GLU A 123 -9.02 6.70 -10.28
N SER A 124 -9.54 6.92 -11.48
CA SER A 124 -10.96 7.19 -11.71
C SER A 124 -11.85 5.96 -11.52
N VAL A 125 -11.29 4.74 -11.58
CA VAL A 125 -12.04 3.49 -11.41
C VAL A 125 -12.29 3.25 -9.93
N PRO A 126 -13.56 3.25 -9.46
CA PRO A 126 -13.85 3.00 -8.06
C PRO A 126 -13.46 1.57 -7.65
N PHE A 127 -12.86 1.41 -6.48
CA PHE A 127 -12.42 0.09 -5.99
C PHE A 127 -13.52 -0.99 -5.99
N HIS A 128 -14.77 -0.64 -5.67
CA HIS A 128 -15.88 -1.61 -5.69
C HIS A 128 -16.13 -2.23 -7.07
N LYS A 129 -15.84 -1.50 -8.17
CA LYS A 129 -15.91 -2.02 -9.53
C LYS A 129 -14.83 -3.05 -9.82
N VAL A 130 -13.65 -2.88 -9.22
CA VAL A 130 -12.56 -3.88 -9.28
C VAL A 130 -12.98 -5.16 -8.55
N VAL A 131 -13.59 -5.04 -7.38
CA VAL A 131 -14.11 -6.21 -6.62
C VAL A 131 -15.18 -6.95 -7.41
N GLU A 132 -16.11 -6.22 -8.02
CA GLU A 132 -17.18 -6.76 -8.88
C GLU A 132 -16.60 -7.51 -10.09
N ALA A 133 -15.65 -6.89 -10.80
CA ALA A 133 -15.00 -7.48 -11.97
C ALA A 133 -14.19 -8.74 -11.62
N LEU A 134 -13.55 -8.79 -10.45
CA LEU A 134 -12.80 -9.94 -9.96
C LEU A 134 -13.71 -11.06 -9.40
N ARG A 135 -15.03 -10.82 -9.28
CA ARG A 135 -16.01 -11.77 -8.73
C ARG A 135 -15.57 -12.35 -7.38
N VAL A 136 -15.04 -11.51 -6.50
CA VAL A 136 -14.51 -11.93 -5.19
C VAL A 136 -15.66 -12.44 -4.32
N THR A 137 -15.50 -13.65 -3.78
CA THR A 137 -16.44 -14.17 -2.77
C THR A 137 -16.40 -13.29 -1.53
N ARG A 138 -17.57 -12.84 -1.10
CA ARG A 138 -17.69 -11.98 0.09
C ARG A 138 -17.35 -12.77 1.34
N ASP A 139 -16.40 -12.26 2.12
CA ASP A 139 -16.02 -12.77 3.43
C ASP A 139 -16.15 -11.64 4.46
N PRO A 140 -17.08 -11.70 5.43
CA PRO A 140 -17.28 -10.64 6.40
C PRO A 140 -16.11 -10.50 7.39
N SER A 141 -15.20 -11.47 7.44
CA SER A 141 -13.99 -11.41 8.26
C SER A 141 -12.81 -10.72 7.56
N ARG A 142 -12.94 -10.33 6.28
CA ARG A 142 -11.83 -9.81 5.46
C ARG A 142 -12.24 -8.67 4.55
N HIS A 143 -11.33 -7.71 4.40
CA HIS A 143 -11.42 -6.75 3.31
C HIS A 143 -11.20 -7.49 1.97
N PRO A 144 -11.96 -7.20 0.90
CA PRO A 144 -11.78 -7.87 -0.39
C PRO A 144 -10.45 -7.48 -1.04
N VAL A 145 -9.86 -8.39 -1.82
CA VAL A 145 -8.63 -8.20 -2.63
C VAL A 145 -7.32 -8.09 -1.84
N PHE A 146 -7.27 -7.26 -0.79
CA PHE A 146 -6.08 -7.06 0.04
C PHE A 146 -6.46 -6.91 1.51
N GLN A 147 -5.49 -7.14 2.40
CA GLN A 147 -5.67 -7.14 3.85
C GLN A 147 -4.68 -6.21 4.56
N VAL A 148 -3.75 -5.63 3.80
CA VAL A 148 -2.76 -4.68 4.28
C VAL A 148 -2.80 -3.46 3.37
N CYS A 149 -2.77 -2.27 3.98
CA CYS A 149 -2.66 -1.00 3.29
C CYS A 149 -1.30 -0.35 3.56
N PHE A 150 -0.77 0.33 2.56
CA PHE A 150 0.39 1.20 2.69
C PHE A 150 0.04 2.59 2.16
N GLY A 151 0.33 3.62 2.96
CA GLY A 151 0.04 5.00 2.64
C GLY A 151 1.13 5.92 3.18
N SER A 152 1.24 7.09 2.57
CA SER A 152 1.99 8.21 3.12
C SER A 152 1.03 9.37 3.28
N ASP A 153 0.90 9.88 4.50
CA ASP A 153 0.19 11.13 4.73
C ASP A 153 1.16 12.30 4.52
N ASP A 154 0.72 13.31 3.79
CA ASP A 154 1.46 14.57 3.61
C ASP A 154 1.23 15.52 4.80
N THR A 155 0.89 14.96 5.96
CA THR A 155 0.76 15.72 7.19
C THR A 155 2.15 16.08 7.68
N ALA A 156 2.54 17.34 7.47
CA ALA A 156 3.57 17.95 8.29
C ALA A 156 3.24 17.65 9.75
N VAL A 157 4.01 16.78 10.38
CA VAL A 157 3.89 16.49 11.81
C VAL A 157 4.31 17.79 12.52
N ASN A 158 3.35 18.67 12.75
CA ASN A 158 3.51 19.80 13.64
C ASN A 158 3.66 19.22 15.05
N GLU A 159 4.90 18.99 15.47
CA GLU A 159 5.26 18.78 16.87
C GLU A 159 4.96 20.07 17.63
N LYS A 160 3.71 20.22 18.08
CA LYS A 160 3.34 21.06 19.22
C LYS A 160 2.36 20.30 20.10
N LEU A 161 2.90 19.59 21.07
CA LEU A 161 2.32 19.40 22.40
C LEU A 161 3.40 19.77 23.41
#